data_AF-A0A117IFE5-F1
#
_entry.id   AF-A0A117IFE5-F1
#
_cell.length_a   1.000
_cell.length_b   1.000
_cell.length_c   1.000
_cell.angle_alpha   90.00
_cell.angle_beta   90.00
_cell.angle_gamma   90.00
#
_symmetry.space_group_name_H-M   'P 1'
#
loop_
_entity.id
_entity.type
_entity.pdbx_description
1 polymer ?
#
loop_
_entity_poly.entity_id
_entity_poly.type
_entity_poly.pdbx_seq_one_letter_code
_entity_poly.pdbx_strand_id
1 'polypeptide(L)'
;MDGQRGVGGKVIARNCRRVEDTADAADYTAWDCDGCGKEVRRYGGTSDVDYNNCGACYNASGQWLRDDWRGNRSNYDDTISDMDGYEIQNTDR
;
A
#
# COMPACT_ATOMS: atom_id res chain seq x y z
N MET A 1 -22.82 -30.54 -23.68
CA MET A 1 -21.96 -30.53 -22.48
C MET A 1 -21.09 -29.30 -22.60
N ASP A 2 -21.55 -28.20 -21.99
CA ASP A 2 -20.97 -27.66 -20.74
C ASP A 2 -19.72 -26.83 -21.09
N GLY A 3 -19.54 -25.57 -20.71
CA GLY A 3 -20.24 -24.63 -19.85
C GLY A 3 -19.55 -23.27 -20.08
N GLN A 4 -20.32 -22.19 -20.14
CA GLN A 4 -20.39 -21.18 -19.07
C GLN A 4 -19.18 -20.26 -18.88
N ARG A 5 -19.46 -18.96 -19.13
CA ARG A 5 -19.16 -17.80 -18.29
C ARG A 5 -17.70 -17.47 -17.94
N GLY A 6 -17.32 -16.26 -18.35
CA GLY A 6 -16.46 -15.41 -17.55
C GLY A 6 -15.62 -14.46 -18.38
N VAL A 7 -16.16 -13.29 -18.72
CA VAL A 7 -15.34 -12.12 -19.10
C VAL A 7 -14.62 -11.68 -17.82
N GLY A 8 -13.51 -12.35 -17.50
CA GLY A 8 -12.62 -11.99 -16.40
C GLY A 8 -11.65 -10.92 -16.89
N GLY A 9 -11.88 -9.69 -16.45
CA GLY A 9 -11.16 -8.49 -16.87
C GLY A 9 -9.64 -8.57 -16.76
N LYS A 10 -9.02 -7.75 -17.61
CA LYS A 10 -7.58 -7.52 -17.82
C LYS A 10 -6.72 -7.68 -16.54
N VAL A 11 -5.84 -8.68 -16.56
CA VAL A 11 -4.75 -8.80 -15.57
C VAL A 11 -3.52 -8.10 -16.15
N ILE A 12 -3.19 -6.92 -15.61
CA ILE A 12 -1.93 -6.20 -15.85
C ILE A 12 -1.32 -5.88 -14.48
N ALA A 13 -0.11 -6.38 -14.24
CA ALA A 13 0.67 -6.12 -13.02
C ALA A 13 1.03 -4.64 -12.95
N ARG A 14 0.72 -3.94 -11.86
CA ARG A 14 0.69 -2.46 -11.90
C ARG A 14 1.91 -1.73 -11.35
N ASN A 15 2.89 -2.43 -10.76
CA ASN A 15 3.98 -1.95 -9.86
C ASN A 15 4.87 -0.73 -10.29
N CYS A 16 4.52 0.05 -11.31
CA CYS A 16 4.48 1.52 -11.28
C CYS A 16 4.28 2.05 -12.71
N ARG A 17 3.08 1.89 -13.29
CA ARG A 17 2.75 2.64 -14.53
C ARG A 17 2.16 3.98 -14.15
N ARG A 18 2.94 5.07 -14.28
CA ARG A 18 2.36 6.42 -14.38
C ARG A 18 1.38 6.37 -15.55
N VAL A 19 0.09 6.48 -15.25
CA VAL A 19 -0.98 6.43 -16.25
C VAL A 19 -0.76 7.62 -17.20
N GLU A 20 -0.78 7.34 -18.50
CA GLU A 20 -0.67 8.37 -19.54
C GLU A 20 -1.77 9.41 -19.33
N ASP A 21 -1.38 10.68 -19.43
CA ASP A 21 -2.19 11.88 -19.21
C ASP A 21 -3.42 11.88 -20.15
N THR A 22 -4.49 11.20 -19.74
CA THR A 22 -5.83 11.46 -20.25
C THR A 22 -6.45 12.49 -19.32
N ALA A 23 -6.92 13.61 -19.86
CA ALA A 23 -7.35 14.83 -19.16
C ALA A 23 -8.48 14.68 -18.09
N ASP A 24 -8.90 13.44 -17.78
CA ASP A 24 -9.85 13.06 -16.72
C ASP A 24 -9.27 11.99 -15.75
N ALA A 25 -7.95 11.76 -15.76
CA ALA A 25 -7.29 10.77 -14.92
C ALA A 25 -7.19 11.28 -13.47
N ALA A 26 -7.91 10.63 -12.55
CA ALA A 26 -7.63 10.79 -11.13
C ALA A 26 -6.13 10.54 -10.90
N ASP A 27 -5.43 11.48 -10.24
CA ASP A 27 -4.03 11.32 -9.88
C ASP A 27 -3.93 10.15 -8.90
N TYR A 28 -3.50 8.98 -9.37
CA TYR A 28 -3.26 7.82 -8.51
C TYR A 28 -2.10 6.98 -9.02
N THR A 29 -1.39 6.38 -8.07
CA THR A 29 -0.35 5.37 -8.32
C THR A 29 -0.92 4.00 -7.93
N ALA A 30 -0.51 2.94 -8.63
CA ALA A 30 -0.96 1.59 -8.35
C ALA A 30 0.18 0.58 -8.43
N TRP A 31 0.05 -0.50 -7.67
CA TRP A 31 0.96 -1.65 -7.62
C TRP A 31 0.20 -2.91 -7.21
N ASP A 32 0.88 -4.05 -7.12
CA ASP A 32 0.28 -5.33 -6.74
C ASP A 32 0.52 -5.60 -5.23
N CYS A 33 -0.49 -6.06 -4.46
CA CYS A 33 -0.31 -6.46 -3.05
C CYS A 33 0.63 -7.69 -3.03
N ASP A 34 1.77 -7.59 -2.36
CA ASP A 34 2.72 -8.68 -2.11
C ASP A 34 2.09 -9.85 -1.34
N GLY A 35 1.09 -9.59 -0.50
CA GLY A 35 0.37 -10.62 0.26
C GLY A 35 -0.66 -11.42 -0.53
N CYS A 36 -1.30 -10.86 -1.57
CA CYS A 36 -2.41 -11.53 -2.27
C CYS A 36 -2.45 -11.35 -3.79
N GLY A 37 -1.49 -10.64 -4.37
CA GLY A 37 -1.31 -10.42 -5.81
C GLY A 37 -2.35 -9.52 -6.48
N LYS A 38 -3.25 -8.89 -5.71
CA LYS A 38 -4.30 -8.01 -6.23
C LYS A 38 -3.85 -6.55 -6.19
N GLU A 39 -4.35 -5.75 -7.12
CA GLU A 39 -4.00 -4.34 -7.28
C GLU A 39 -4.38 -3.46 -6.09
N VAL A 40 -3.39 -2.68 -5.61
CA VAL A 40 -3.53 -1.59 -4.66
C VAL A 40 -3.54 -0.26 -5.42
N ARG A 41 -4.40 0.68 -5.02
CA ARG A 41 -4.45 2.03 -5.59
C ARG A 41 -4.26 3.06 -4.48
N ARG A 42 -3.36 4.01 -4.69
CA ARG A 42 -3.13 5.17 -3.84
C ARG A 42 -3.41 6.44 -4.63
N TYR A 43 -4.36 7.24 -4.16
CA TYR A 43 -4.70 8.52 -4.76
C TYR A 43 -3.73 9.62 -4.31
N GLY A 44 -3.52 10.63 -5.15
CA GLY A 44 -2.69 11.79 -4.84
C GLY A 44 -3.14 12.46 -3.54
N GLY A 45 -2.18 12.85 -2.71
CA GLY A 45 -2.43 13.50 -1.42
C GLY A 45 -2.66 12.57 -0.22
N THR A 46 -2.72 11.24 -0.39
CA THR A 46 -2.77 10.29 0.75
C THR A 46 -1.36 9.86 1.16
N SER A 47 -1.06 9.58 2.42
CA SER A 47 0.30 9.14 2.82
C SER A 47 0.46 7.63 2.59
N ASP A 48 0.08 6.84 3.59
CA ASP A 48 -0.04 5.39 3.58
C ASP A 48 -1.42 4.93 3.08
N VAL A 49 -1.49 3.67 2.66
CA VAL A 49 -2.74 3.01 2.23
C VAL A 49 -2.90 1.66 2.92
N ASP A 50 -4.03 1.48 3.60
CA ASP A 50 -4.47 0.19 4.14
C ASP A 50 -5.18 -0.60 3.06
N TYR A 51 -4.65 -1.78 2.74
CA TYR A 51 -5.26 -2.66 1.76
C TYR A 51 -6.10 -3.74 2.44
N ASN A 52 -7.38 -3.41 2.62
CA ASN A 52 -8.37 -4.18 3.39
C ASN A 52 -8.59 -5.63 2.93
N ASN A 53 -8.16 -6.01 1.71
CA ASN A 53 -8.34 -7.38 1.22
C ASN A 53 -7.30 -8.37 1.78
N CYS A 54 -6.07 -7.91 2.09
CA CYS A 54 -4.97 -8.76 2.56
C CYS A 54 -4.39 -8.27 3.91
N GLY A 55 -4.81 -7.11 4.43
CA GLY A 55 -4.27 -6.51 5.66
C GLY A 55 -2.94 -5.79 5.47
N ALA A 56 -2.35 -5.86 4.27
CA ALA A 56 -1.10 -5.18 3.96
C ALA A 56 -1.27 -3.66 3.99
N CYS A 57 -0.27 -2.98 4.53
CA CYS A 57 -0.19 -1.51 4.55
C CYS A 57 0.99 -1.07 3.69
N TYR A 58 0.82 0.00 2.92
CA TYR A 58 1.87 0.47 2.02
C TYR A 58 2.14 1.96 2.20
N ASN A 59 3.41 2.38 2.08
CA ASN A 59 3.74 3.80 2.05
C ASN A 59 3.48 4.43 0.67
N ALA A 60 3.70 5.75 0.56
CA ALA A 60 3.52 6.51 -0.67
C ALA A 60 4.37 6.01 -1.86
N SER A 61 5.46 5.30 -1.57
CA SER A 61 6.36 4.70 -2.57
C SER A 61 5.99 3.25 -2.92
N GLY A 62 4.90 2.71 -2.38
CA GLY A 62 4.45 1.34 -2.66
C GLY A 62 5.23 0.26 -1.91
N GLN A 63 5.97 0.59 -0.86
CA GLN A 63 6.67 -0.41 -0.03
C GLN A 63 5.74 -0.96 1.04
N TRP A 64 5.68 -2.29 1.18
CA TRP A 64 4.91 -2.94 2.24
C TRP A 64 5.52 -2.60 3.61
N LEU A 65 4.71 -2.00 4.47
CA LEU A 65 5.04 -1.68 5.85
C LEU A 65 4.86 -2.89 6.77
N ARG A 66 5.70 -2.97 7.80
CA ARG A 66 5.56 -3.94 8.90
C ARG A 66 4.19 -3.81 9.55
N ASP A 67 3.55 -4.90 9.96
CA ASP A 67 2.17 -4.85 10.51
C ASP A 67 2.01 -3.92 11.71
N ASP A 68 3.05 -3.82 12.55
CA ASP A 68 3.07 -2.99 13.75
C ASP A 68 3.68 -1.60 13.54
N TRP A 69 3.93 -1.16 12.29
CA TRP A 69 4.64 0.10 12.01
C TRP A 69 4.01 1.33 12.70
N ARG A 70 2.68 1.34 12.88
CA ARG A 70 1.95 2.42 13.56
C ARG A 70 2.25 2.52 15.05
N GLY A 71 2.78 1.47 15.66
CA GLY A 71 3.20 1.50 17.06
C GLY A 71 4.50 2.28 17.31
N ASN A 72 5.21 2.72 16.26
CA ASN A 72 6.39 3.56 16.44
C ASN A 72 5.98 4.92 17.01
N ARG A 73 6.49 5.28 18.19
CA ARG A 73 6.06 6.46 18.94
C ARG A 73 6.41 7.78 18.25
N SER A 74 7.50 7.78 17.47
CA SER A 74 7.91 8.91 16.64
C SER A 74 6.88 9.30 15.58
N ASN A 75 5.90 8.44 15.25
CA ASN A 75 4.81 8.79 14.35
C ASN A 75 3.88 9.88 14.93
N TYR A 76 3.87 10.05 16.26
CA TYR A 76 2.91 10.91 16.97
C TYR A 76 3.56 11.86 17.98
N ASP A 77 4.84 11.66 18.31
CA ASP A 77 5.61 12.46 19.26
C ASP A 77 6.84 13.04 18.58
N ASP A 78 6.77 14.32 18.22
CA ASP A 78 7.83 15.06 17.52
C ASP A 78 9.13 15.20 18.35
N THR A 79 9.12 14.81 19.62
CA THR A 79 10.32 14.81 20.48
C THR A 79 11.13 13.52 20.40
N ILE A 80 10.60 12.50 19.71
CA ILE A 80 11.22 11.18 19.60
C ILE A 80 11.70 10.96 18.16
N SER A 81 12.99 10.67 18.00
CA SER A 81 13.55 10.33 16.70
C SER A 81 12.97 9.02 16.16
N ASP A 82 12.95 8.86 14.83
CA ASP A 82 12.52 7.62 14.17
C ASP A 82 13.26 6.38 14.72
N MET A 83 14.57 6.51 14.94
CA MET A 83 15.40 5.44 15.50
C MET A 83 15.06 5.14 16.96
N ASP A 84 14.96 6.17 17.81
CA ASP A 84 14.65 5.99 19.23
C ASP A 84 13.27 5.34 19.41
N GLY A 85 12.29 5.77 18.61
CA GLY A 85 10.95 5.18 18.61
C GLY A 85 10.96 3.71 18.17
N TYR A 86 11.76 3.37 17.14
CA TYR A 86 11.95 1.99 16.72
C TYR A 86 12.57 1.15 17.84
N GLU A 87 13.62 1.64 18.50
CA GLU A 87 14.27 0.95 19.61
C GLU A 87 13.30 0.73 20.77
N ILE A 88 12.55 1.77 21.19
CA ILE A 88 11.51 1.67 22.23
C ILE A 88 10.48 0.58 21.86
N GLN A 89 10.02 0.55 20.61
CA GLN A 89 9.01 -0.42 20.16
C GLN A 89 9.53 -1.88 20.17
N ASN A 90 10.83 -2.08 20.07
CA ASN A 90 11.48 -3.38 19.94
C ASN A 90 12.24 -3.84 21.19
N THR A 91 12.35 -3.01 22.23
CA THR A 91 13.14 -3.31 23.43
C THR A 91 12.50 -4.39 24.32
N ASP A 92 11.18 -4.57 24.28
CA ASP A 92 10.45 -5.52 25.14
C ASP A 92 9.91 -6.77 24.40
N ARG A 93 10.55 -7.19 23.31
CA ARG A 93 10.11 -8.34 22.49
C ARG A 93 10.74 -9.67 22.85
#